data_AF-A0A7X7EBN0-F1
#
_entry.id   AF-A0A7X7EBN0-F1
#
_cell.length_a   1.000
_cell.length_b   1.000
_cell.length_c   1.000
_cell.angle_alpha   90.00
_cell.angle_beta   90.00
_cell.angle_gamma   90.00
#
_symmetry.space_group_name_H-M   'P 1'
#
loop_
_entity.id
_entity.type
_entity.pdbx_description
1 polymer ?
#
loop_
_entity_poly.entity_id
_entity_poly.type
_entity_poly.pdbx_seq_one_letter_code
_entity_poly.pdbx_strand_id
1 'polypeptide(L)'
;MAVYLANTGLEILLKDGSLDQKQMLEWFKEAVRIPTKYGFYATKVLQSGLTLVYRVVAKGSDTEIAGLDMHMSGRCLWSAKPLVRIGKGEALSLTLLMTNPSERSAFIATLVHAATLEEIDEDTILNLQVCAFPQALDVFDSRQAYESATDEKGRLEDKKLLPFNYIMARDESLSEETRQKFARDEQMMLLCGPVLAVEERRHGFRDTLCMVATIATEMGHLDLVLSAKQLAKPLQKGSYVVASCVVSADVLTD
;
A
#
# COMPACT_ATOMS: atom_id res chain seq x y z
N MET A 1 2.96 -10.48 -0.09
CA MET A 1 4.37 -10.64 0.36
C MET A 1 5.39 -10.41 -0.76
N ALA A 2 5.35 -11.15 -1.88
CA ALA A 2 6.34 -11.03 -2.96
C ALA A 2 6.40 -9.63 -3.60
N VAL A 3 5.25 -8.96 -3.75
CA VAL A 3 5.17 -7.57 -4.26
C VAL A 3 5.98 -6.62 -3.37
N TYR A 4 5.70 -6.56 -2.06
CA TYR A 4 6.43 -5.67 -1.16
C TYR A 4 7.95 -5.85 -1.16
N LEU A 5 8.46 -7.08 -1.25
CA LEU A 5 9.91 -7.33 -1.36
C LEU A 5 10.49 -6.82 -2.68
N ALA A 6 9.78 -7.05 -3.79
CA ALA A 6 10.17 -6.56 -5.11
C ALA A 6 10.14 -5.03 -5.19
N ASN A 7 9.19 -4.39 -4.52
CA ASN A 7 9.09 -2.93 -4.41
C ASN A 7 10.19 -2.31 -3.54
N THR A 8 10.72 -3.06 -2.58
CA THR A 8 11.68 -2.54 -1.60
C THR A 8 13.11 -2.96 -1.89
N GLY A 9 13.40 -3.67 -2.98
CA GLY A 9 14.77 -4.12 -3.24
C GLY A 9 15.28 -5.13 -2.20
N LEU A 10 14.36 -5.74 -1.43
CA LEU A 10 14.63 -6.72 -0.37
C LEU A 10 14.46 -8.16 -0.87
N GLU A 11 14.55 -8.42 -2.18
CA GLU A 11 14.38 -9.76 -2.75
C GLU A 11 15.44 -10.74 -2.27
N ILE A 12 16.57 -10.26 -1.74
CA ILE A 12 17.58 -11.10 -1.06
C ILE A 12 17.03 -11.83 0.18
N LEU A 13 15.92 -11.35 0.74
CA LEU A 13 15.20 -12.03 1.82
C LEU A 13 14.36 -13.19 1.31
N LEU A 14 14.17 -13.36 0.00
CA LEU A 14 13.47 -14.50 -0.55
C LEU A 14 14.45 -15.66 -0.77
N LYS A 15 14.34 -16.70 0.06
CA LYS A 15 15.11 -17.94 -0.01
C LYS A 15 14.19 -19.12 -0.28
N ASP A 16 14.43 -19.81 -1.39
CA ASP A 16 13.69 -21.03 -1.77
C ASP A 16 12.16 -20.86 -1.76
N GLY A 17 11.68 -19.69 -2.22
CA GLY A 17 10.25 -19.35 -2.25
C GLY A 17 9.65 -18.92 -0.89
N SER A 18 10.48 -18.78 0.14
CA SER A 18 10.07 -18.35 1.49
C SER A 18 10.90 -17.16 1.98
N LEU A 19 10.41 -16.45 2.99
CA LEU A 19 11.19 -15.39 3.64
C LEU A 19 12.34 -15.98 4.46
N ASP A 20 13.49 -15.31 4.48
CA ASP A 20 14.64 -15.64 5.31
C ASP A 20 14.27 -15.53 6.80
N GLN A 21 13.78 -16.64 7.35
CA GLN A 21 13.25 -16.71 8.70
C GLN A 21 14.26 -16.24 9.74
N LYS A 22 15.55 -16.51 9.52
CA LYS A 22 16.60 -16.07 10.45
C LYS A 22 16.64 -14.55 10.53
N GLN A 23 16.69 -13.88 9.38
CA GLN A 23 16.72 -12.41 9.35
C GLN A 23 15.43 -11.79 9.87
N MET A 24 14.28 -12.37 9.51
CA MET A 24 12.98 -11.91 9.99
C MET A 24 12.86 -12.04 11.52
N LEU A 25 13.35 -13.13 12.11
CA LEU A 25 13.36 -13.31 13.56
C LEU A 25 14.34 -12.36 14.27
N GLU A 26 15.47 -12.02 13.64
CA GLU A 26 16.40 -11.01 14.17
C GLU A 26 15.72 -9.64 14.23
N TRP A 27 15.11 -9.19 13.13
CA TRP A 27 14.37 -7.92 13.10
C TRP A 27 13.16 -7.92 14.02
N PHE A 28 12.47 -9.05 14.16
CA PHE A 28 11.38 -9.19 15.12
C PHE A 28 11.83 -9.00 16.57
N LYS A 29 13.02 -9.49 16.94
CA LYS A 29 13.58 -9.32 18.30
C LYS A 29 13.96 -7.87 18.61
N GLU A 30 14.35 -7.11 17.60
CA GLU A 30 14.69 -5.69 17.69
C GLU A 30 13.48 -4.75 17.57
N ALA A 31 12.31 -5.30 17.23
CA ALA A 31 11.12 -4.52 16.95
C ALA A 31 10.49 -3.94 18.23
N VAL A 32 9.92 -2.74 18.11
CA VAL A 32 9.14 -2.11 19.18
C VAL A 32 7.77 -2.78 19.23
N ARG A 33 7.34 -3.19 20.42
CA ARG A 33 6.03 -3.84 20.61
C ARG A 33 4.95 -2.82 20.93
N ILE A 34 3.83 -2.91 20.22
CA ILE A 34 2.65 -2.07 20.38
C ILE A 34 1.49 -2.99 20.79
N PRO A 35 1.09 -3.00 22.07
CA PRO A 35 0.07 -3.91 22.56
C PRO A 35 -1.32 -3.58 22.01
N THR A 36 -2.16 -4.61 21.85
CA THR A 36 -3.58 -4.48 21.46
C THR A 36 -4.45 -5.42 22.29
N LYS A 37 -5.78 -5.32 22.16
CA LYS A 37 -6.71 -6.22 22.86
C LYS A 37 -6.55 -7.71 22.46
N TYR A 38 -6.01 -7.98 21.28
CA TYR A 38 -5.99 -9.33 20.68
C TYR A 38 -4.57 -9.90 20.48
N GLY A 39 -3.54 -9.17 20.92
CA GLY A 39 -2.14 -9.50 20.69
C GLY A 39 -1.27 -8.24 20.71
N PHE A 40 -0.32 -8.14 19.77
CA PHE A 40 0.48 -6.94 19.59
C PHE A 40 0.99 -6.83 18.15
N TYR A 41 1.30 -5.60 17.74
CA TYR A 41 2.18 -5.37 16.61
C TYR A 41 3.62 -5.31 17.09
N ALA A 42 4.54 -5.91 16.35
CA ALA A 42 5.96 -5.65 16.53
C ALA A 42 6.46 -4.89 15.30
N THR A 43 7.03 -3.72 15.50
CA THR A 43 7.35 -2.79 14.42
C THR A 43 8.85 -2.52 14.37
N LYS A 44 9.49 -2.82 13.24
CA LYS A 44 10.91 -2.53 12.98
C LYS A 44 11.01 -1.51 11.85
N VAL A 45 11.60 -0.35 12.14
CA VAL A 45 11.87 0.69 11.15
C VAL A 45 13.32 0.52 10.64
N LEU A 46 13.48 0.47 9.32
CA LEU A 46 14.78 0.46 8.64
C LEU A 46 15.25 1.90 8.38
N GLN A 47 16.53 2.10 8.04
CA GLN A 47 17.09 3.44 7.84
C GLN A 47 16.42 4.24 6.71
N SER A 48 15.77 3.56 5.77
CA SER A 48 15.01 4.17 4.67
C SER A 48 13.67 4.78 5.12
N GLY A 49 13.24 4.53 6.35
CA GLY A 49 11.86 4.74 6.79
C GLY A 49 10.89 3.63 6.35
N LEU A 50 11.40 2.50 5.82
CA LEU A 50 10.58 1.31 5.58
C LEU A 50 10.32 0.64 6.91
N THR A 51 9.04 0.46 7.22
CA THR A 51 8.55 -0.14 8.44
C THR A 51 8.04 -1.55 8.15
N LEU A 52 8.59 -2.52 8.87
CA LEU A 52 8.15 -3.91 8.90
C LEU A 52 7.21 -4.07 10.11
N VAL A 53 5.96 -4.44 9.86
CA VAL A 53 4.93 -4.59 10.89
C VAL A 53 4.55 -6.05 11.02
N TYR A 54 5.00 -6.70 12.08
CA TYR A 54 4.66 -8.08 12.40
C TYR A 54 3.35 -8.11 13.18
N ARG A 55 2.35 -8.82 12.67
CA ARG A 55 1.08 -9.07 13.36
C ARG A 55 1.24 -10.29 14.27
N VAL A 56 1.21 -10.11 15.57
CA VAL A 56 1.40 -11.20 16.54
C VAL A 56 0.15 -11.43 17.36
N VAL A 57 -0.37 -12.66 17.28
CA VAL A 57 -1.57 -13.08 18.02
C VAL A 57 -1.19 -13.97 19.19
N ALA A 58 -1.98 -13.87 20.28
CA ALA A 58 -1.88 -14.80 21.39
C ALA A 58 -2.59 -16.11 21.04
N LYS A 59 -1.96 -17.25 21.33
CA LYS A 59 -2.51 -18.59 21.11
C LYS A 59 -2.28 -19.44 22.35
N GLY A 60 -3.23 -19.39 23.28
CA GLY A 60 -3.07 -20.02 24.60
C GLY A 60 -1.95 -19.32 25.39
N SER A 61 -0.91 -20.07 25.77
CA SER A 61 0.29 -19.54 26.45
C SER A 61 1.36 -19.01 25.49
N ASP A 62 1.24 -19.28 24.19
CA ASP A 62 2.26 -18.97 23.19
C ASP A 62 1.87 -17.78 22.32
N THR A 63 2.85 -17.25 21.57
CA THR A 63 2.63 -16.20 20.57
C THR A 63 2.96 -16.70 19.17
N GLU A 64 2.17 -16.29 18.18
CA GLU A 64 2.33 -16.68 16.77
C GLU A 64 2.37 -15.42 15.89
N ILE A 65 3.35 -15.34 14.98
CA ILE A 65 3.39 -14.31 13.94
C ILE A 65 2.35 -14.69 12.88
N ALA A 66 1.19 -14.02 12.92
CA ALA A 66 0.08 -14.25 12.00
C ALA A 66 0.30 -13.60 10.62
N GLY A 67 1.15 -12.58 10.53
CA GLY A 67 1.41 -11.89 9.27
C GLY A 67 2.51 -10.85 9.36
N LEU A 68 2.89 -10.33 8.19
CA LEU A 68 3.85 -9.26 8.01
C LEU A 68 3.30 -8.25 7.00
N ASP A 69 3.19 -7.00 7.42
CA ASP A 69 2.84 -5.87 6.58
C ASP A 69 4.04 -4.93 6.42
N MET A 70 3.99 -4.10 5.38
CA MET A 70 5.02 -3.09 5.10
C MET A 70 4.39 -1.73 4.90
N HIS A 71 5.11 -0.71 5.37
CA HIS A 71 4.70 0.68 5.25
C HIS A 71 5.92 1.57 5.10
N MET A 72 5.91 2.50 4.15
CA MET A 72 6.99 3.48 4.01
C MET A 72 6.56 4.78 4.67
N SER A 73 7.33 5.24 5.66
CA SER A 73 7.10 6.55 6.26
C SER A 73 7.39 7.67 5.25
N GLY A 74 6.42 8.55 5.05
CA GLY A 74 6.52 9.68 4.12
C GLY A 74 5.87 10.95 4.67
N ARG A 75 5.65 11.90 3.76
CA ARG A 75 4.97 13.18 4.07
C ARG A 75 3.59 13.26 3.42
N CYS A 76 3.14 12.18 2.79
CA CYS A 76 1.86 12.12 2.12
C CYS A 76 0.77 11.86 3.17
N LEU A 77 -0.04 12.88 3.44
CA LEU A 77 -1.09 12.85 4.43
C LEU A 77 -2.45 13.02 3.76
N TRP A 78 -3.39 12.11 4.06
CA TRP A 78 -4.78 12.19 3.65
C TRP A 78 -5.70 12.20 4.87
N SER A 79 -6.78 12.96 4.80
CA SER A 79 -7.90 12.80 5.72
C SER A 79 -8.99 11.97 5.04
N ALA A 80 -9.53 10.97 5.74
CA ALA A 80 -10.52 10.07 5.15
C ALA A 80 -11.48 9.50 6.18
N LYS A 81 -12.68 9.14 5.72
CA LYS A 81 -13.70 8.40 6.48
C LYS A 81 -13.74 6.95 5.98
N PRO A 82 -13.84 5.96 6.87
CA PRO A 82 -14.06 4.59 6.46
C PRO A 82 -15.50 4.41 5.96
N LEU A 83 -15.69 3.54 4.97
CA LEU A 83 -17.01 3.21 4.40
C LEU A 83 -17.37 1.75 4.62
N VAL A 84 -16.46 0.84 4.27
CA VAL A 84 -16.71 -0.59 4.42
C VAL A 84 -15.41 -1.37 4.55
N ARG A 85 -15.48 -2.48 5.29
CA ARG A 85 -14.37 -3.44 5.36
C ARG A 85 -14.26 -4.25 4.07
N ILE A 86 -13.04 -4.39 3.58
CA ILE A 86 -12.70 -5.13 2.36
C ILE A 86 -11.99 -6.43 2.72
N GLY A 87 -12.29 -7.50 1.96
CA GLY A 87 -11.70 -8.81 2.16
C GLY A 87 -12.22 -9.58 3.37
N LYS A 88 -11.69 -10.80 3.54
CA LYS A 88 -11.95 -11.62 4.72
C LYS A 88 -11.14 -11.07 5.88
N GLY A 89 -11.77 -10.98 7.05
CA GLY A 89 -11.09 -10.44 8.22
C GLY A 89 -9.92 -11.31 8.67
N GLU A 90 -8.70 -10.79 8.56
CA GLU A 90 -7.51 -11.39 9.14
C GLU A 90 -7.22 -10.80 10.52
N ALA A 91 -6.58 -11.59 11.39
CA ALA A 91 -6.21 -11.11 12.71
C ALA A 91 -5.25 -9.92 12.60
N LEU A 92 -5.56 -8.85 13.33
CA LEU A 92 -4.79 -7.60 13.38
C LEU A 92 -4.56 -6.92 12.02
N SER A 93 -5.30 -7.30 10.96
CA SER A 93 -5.27 -6.61 9.67
C SER A 93 -6.65 -6.07 9.32
N LEU A 94 -6.66 -4.84 8.83
CA LEU A 94 -7.86 -4.15 8.43
C LEU A 94 -7.62 -3.42 7.11
N THR A 95 -8.37 -3.84 6.09
CA THR A 95 -8.44 -3.14 4.81
C THR A 95 -9.81 -2.50 4.70
N LEU A 96 -9.86 -1.22 4.37
CA LEU A 96 -11.09 -0.44 4.27
C LEU A 96 -11.19 0.20 2.89
N LEU A 97 -12.41 0.22 2.35
CA LEU A 97 -12.80 1.26 1.41
C LEU A 97 -13.04 2.52 2.24
N MET A 98 -12.46 3.61 1.78
CA MET A 98 -12.49 4.90 2.43
C MET A 98 -12.82 5.98 1.42
N THR A 99 -13.26 7.13 1.91
CA THR A 99 -13.52 8.32 1.10
C THR A 99 -12.94 9.56 1.75
N ASN A 100 -12.64 10.59 0.95
CA ASN A 100 -12.34 11.91 1.52
C ASN A 100 -13.56 12.53 2.22
N PRO A 101 -13.37 13.55 3.10
CA PRO A 101 -14.46 14.21 3.81
C PRO A 101 -15.53 14.83 2.91
N SER A 102 -15.18 15.16 1.67
CA SER A 102 -16.12 15.72 0.68
C SER A 102 -16.89 14.66 -0.11
N GLU A 103 -16.58 13.37 0.08
CA GLU A 103 -17.26 12.23 -0.56
C GLU A 103 -17.18 12.23 -2.09
N ARG A 104 -16.03 12.69 -2.63
CA ARG A 104 -15.78 12.80 -4.08
C ARG A 104 -14.79 11.77 -4.62
N SER A 105 -14.01 11.16 -3.73
CA SER A 105 -12.93 10.26 -4.11
C SER A 105 -12.92 9.09 -3.15
N ALA A 106 -12.95 7.87 -3.72
CA ALA A 106 -12.92 6.63 -2.96
C ALA A 106 -11.60 5.91 -3.21
N PHE A 107 -11.06 5.29 -2.17
CA PHE A 107 -9.84 4.52 -2.25
C PHE A 107 -9.86 3.36 -1.26
N ILE A 108 -9.06 2.33 -1.52
CA ILE A 108 -8.91 1.19 -0.64
C ILE A 108 -7.51 1.23 -0.06
N ALA A 109 -7.41 1.11 1.26
CA ALA A 109 -6.14 1.08 1.97
C ALA A 109 -6.13 0.01 3.06
N THR A 110 -4.97 -0.61 3.26
CA THR A 110 -4.71 -1.48 4.41
C THR A 110 -4.06 -0.66 5.52
N LEU A 111 -4.69 -0.67 6.69
CA LEU A 111 -4.26 0.04 7.89
C LEU A 111 -3.30 -0.84 8.70
N VAL A 112 -2.04 -0.44 8.82
CA VAL A 112 -0.98 -1.31 9.38
C VAL A 112 -1.00 -1.44 10.90
N HIS A 113 -1.57 -0.47 11.63
CA HIS A 113 -1.74 -0.53 13.09
C HIS A 113 -3.21 -0.44 13.52
N ALA A 114 -4.16 -0.89 12.70
CA ALA A 114 -5.59 -0.65 12.92
C ALA A 114 -6.12 -1.05 14.32
N ALA A 115 -5.59 -2.12 14.93
CA ALA A 115 -6.07 -2.61 16.22
C ALA A 115 -5.60 -1.78 17.43
N THR A 116 -4.82 -0.71 17.21
CA THR A 116 -4.52 0.29 18.25
C THR A 116 -5.61 1.34 18.37
N LEU A 117 -6.52 1.42 17.41
CA LEU A 117 -7.64 2.35 17.42
C LEU A 117 -8.77 1.79 18.30
N GLU A 118 -9.33 2.64 19.15
CA GLU A 118 -10.41 2.23 20.06
C GLU A 118 -11.67 1.89 19.28
N GLU A 119 -12.05 2.75 18.33
CA GLU A 119 -13.19 2.60 17.44
C GLU A 119 -12.84 3.11 16.05
N ILE A 120 -13.38 2.43 15.02
CA ILE A 120 -13.31 2.85 13.61
C ILE A 120 -14.74 2.72 13.10
N ASP A 121 -15.43 3.84 12.99
CA ASP A 121 -16.79 3.94 12.46
C ASP A 121 -16.86 4.93 11.28
N GLU A 122 -17.98 4.92 10.58
CA GLU A 122 -18.22 5.74 9.38
C GLU A 122 -18.23 7.26 9.68
N ASP A 123 -18.40 7.64 10.95
CA ASP A 123 -18.44 9.03 11.40
C ASP A 123 -17.05 9.57 11.76
N THR A 124 -16.06 8.69 11.96
CA THR A 124 -14.70 9.05 12.34
C THR A 124 -13.87 9.51 11.15
N ILE A 125 -13.35 10.74 11.22
CA ILE A 125 -12.35 11.24 10.28
C ILE A 125 -10.96 10.80 10.77
N LEU A 126 -10.29 9.99 9.96
CA LEU A 126 -8.93 9.52 10.21
C LEU A 126 -7.93 10.37 9.43
N ASN A 127 -6.86 10.79 10.10
CA ASN A 127 -5.67 11.34 9.46
C ASN A 127 -4.68 10.21 9.19
N LEU A 128 -4.35 10.02 7.93
CA LEU A 128 -3.60 8.88 7.43
C LEU A 128 -2.29 9.37 6.83
N GLN A 129 -1.17 8.74 7.21
CA GLN A 129 0.03 8.80 6.40
C GLN A 129 0.00 7.62 5.41
N VAL A 130 0.16 7.92 4.13
CA VAL A 130 -0.12 6.96 3.05
C VAL A 130 1.07 6.76 2.11
N CYS A 131 1.25 5.51 1.70
CA CYS A 131 2.14 5.12 0.61
C CYS A 131 1.48 4.00 -0.20
N ALA A 132 1.99 3.76 -1.41
CA ALA A 132 1.50 2.68 -2.25
C ALA A 132 2.63 1.84 -2.82
N PHE A 133 2.36 0.55 -2.99
CA PHE A 133 3.28 -0.43 -3.54
C PHE A 133 2.74 -0.91 -4.89
N PRO A 134 3.25 -0.38 -6.02
CA PRO A 134 2.81 -0.80 -7.34
C PRO A 134 3.15 -2.26 -7.63
N GLN A 135 2.15 -3.00 -8.11
CA GLN A 135 2.30 -4.29 -8.75
C GLN A 135 2.64 -4.14 -10.23
N ALA A 136 2.06 -3.13 -10.87
CA ALA A 136 2.37 -2.71 -12.24
C ALA A 136 2.51 -1.19 -12.29
N LEU A 137 3.46 -0.70 -13.07
CA LEU A 137 3.79 0.72 -13.19
C LEU A 137 4.26 1.03 -14.61
N ASP A 138 3.52 1.89 -15.28
CA ASP A 138 3.90 2.48 -16.56
C ASP A 138 4.32 3.93 -16.35
N VAL A 139 5.40 4.31 -17.02
CA VAL A 139 5.94 5.67 -16.99
C VAL A 139 5.73 6.30 -18.35
N PHE A 140 5.39 7.57 -18.37
CA PHE A 140 5.23 8.41 -19.55
C PHE A 140 5.99 9.71 -19.33
N ASP A 141 6.38 10.37 -20.43
CA ASP A 141 7.19 11.58 -20.33
C ASP A 141 6.34 12.78 -19.91
N SER A 142 5.03 12.70 -20.14
CA SER A 142 4.03 13.70 -19.76
C SER A 142 2.63 13.09 -19.79
N ARG A 143 1.63 13.84 -19.30
CA ARG A 143 0.20 13.50 -19.46
C ARG A 143 -0.16 13.32 -20.94
N GLN A 144 0.29 14.23 -21.82
CA GLN A 144 -0.01 14.17 -23.25
C GLN A 144 0.57 12.91 -23.91
N ALA A 145 1.75 12.47 -23.48
CA ALA A 145 2.35 11.22 -23.97
C ALA A 145 1.52 10.00 -23.56
N TYR A 146 1.04 9.97 -22.31
CA TYR A 146 0.10 8.95 -21.85
C TYR A 146 -1.18 8.93 -22.69
N GLU A 147 -1.79 10.08 -22.91
CA GLU A 147 -3.01 10.22 -23.70
C GLU A 147 -2.80 9.76 -25.15
N SER A 148 -1.68 10.10 -25.76
CA SER A 148 -1.39 9.69 -27.14
C SER A 148 -1.15 8.18 -27.28
N ALA A 149 -0.69 7.52 -26.21
CA ALA A 149 -0.37 6.10 -26.17
C ALA A 149 -1.53 5.22 -25.72
N THR A 150 -2.65 5.80 -25.25
CA THR A 150 -3.76 5.05 -24.66
C THR A 150 -5.10 5.36 -25.31
N ASP A 151 -5.90 4.30 -25.52
CA ASP A 151 -7.27 4.42 -26.01
C ASP A 151 -8.11 5.27 -25.05
N GLU A 152 -8.95 6.14 -25.62
CA GLU A 152 -9.75 7.10 -24.87
C GLU A 152 -10.69 6.42 -23.86
N LYS A 153 -11.22 5.24 -24.21
CA LYS A 153 -12.13 4.48 -23.34
C LYS A 153 -11.45 3.80 -22.16
N GLY A 154 -10.15 3.49 -22.28
CA GLY A 154 -9.36 2.83 -21.23
C GLY A 154 -8.55 3.81 -20.38
N ARG A 155 -8.69 5.11 -20.65
CA ARG A 155 -7.88 6.16 -20.06
C ARG A 155 -8.39 6.57 -18.67
N LEU A 156 -7.49 6.66 -17.71
CA LEU A 156 -7.78 7.29 -16.42
C LEU A 156 -7.75 8.82 -16.57
N GLU A 157 -8.74 9.47 -15.95
CA GLU A 157 -8.72 10.93 -15.78
C GLU A 157 -7.49 11.38 -14.99
N ASP A 158 -7.03 12.60 -15.20
CA ASP A 158 -5.80 13.07 -14.55
C ASP A 158 -5.91 13.02 -13.03
N LYS A 159 -4.86 12.50 -12.37
CA LYS A 159 -4.74 12.38 -10.90
C LYS A 159 -5.74 11.42 -10.25
N LYS A 160 -6.48 10.65 -11.05
CA LYS A 160 -7.57 9.81 -10.55
C LYS A 160 -7.07 8.64 -9.72
N LEU A 161 -7.82 8.31 -8.66
CA LEU A 161 -7.77 7.05 -7.95
C LEU A 161 -9.04 6.26 -8.27
N LEU A 162 -8.89 4.98 -8.61
CA LEU A 162 -10.01 4.13 -8.99
C LEU A 162 -9.90 2.73 -8.34
N PRO A 163 -10.79 2.38 -7.40
CA PRO A 163 -10.90 1.02 -6.86
C PRO A 163 -11.61 0.10 -7.86
N PHE A 164 -11.07 -0.03 -9.07
CA PHE A 164 -11.73 -0.66 -10.21
C PHE A 164 -12.16 -2.09 -9.91
N ASN A 165 -11.25 -2.93 -9.40
CA ASN A 165 -11.54 -4.33 -9.11
C ASN A 165 -12.63 -4.49 -8.04
N TYR A 166 -12.66 -3.62 -7.04
CA TYR A 166 -13.73 -3.61 -6.03
C TYR A 166 -15.11 -3.33 -6.63
N ILE A 167 -15.18 -2.35 -7.55
CA ILE A 167 -16.42 -2.00 -8.28
C ILE A 167 -16.84 -3.17 -9.16
N MET A 168 -15.94 -3.70 -9.98
CA MET A 168 -16.25 -4.79 -10.92
C MET A 168 -16.62 -6.09 -10.21
N ALA A 169 -16.06 -6.36 -9.03
CA ALA A 169 -16.45 -7.51 -8.20
C ALA A 169 -17.93 -7.47 -7.75
N ARG A 170 -18.57 -6.30 -7.86
CA ARG A 170 -19.96 -6.04 -7.42
C ARG A 170 -20.89 -5.66 -8.58
N ASP A 171 -20.41 -5.65 -9.81
CA ASP A 171 -21.20 -5.33 -11.00
C ASP A 171 -22.10 -6.50 -11.41
N GLU A 172 -23.40 -6.39 -11.15
CA GLU A 172 -24.40 -7.41 -11.46
C GLU A 172 -24.57 -7.70 -12.96
N SER A 173 -24.08 -6.82 -13.84
CA SER A 173 -24.07 -7.08 -15.28
C SER A 173 -23.04 -8.12 -15.70
N LEU A 174 -22.04 -8.40 -14.84
CA LEU A 174 -21.01 -9.41 -15.08
C LEU A 174 -21.42 -10.80 -14.59
N SER A 175 -20.87 -11.83 -15.26
CA SER A 175 -21.00 -13.21 -14.78
C SER A 175 -20.34 -13.40 -13.41
N GLU A 176 -20.85 -14.34 -12.62
CA GLU A 176 -20.31 -14.65 -11.29
C GLU A 176 -18.82 -15.02 -11.33
N GLU A 177 -18.40 -15.83 -12.32
CA GLU A 177 -16.99 -16.18 -12.51
C GLU A 177 -16.12 -14.93 -12.71
N THR A 178 -16.60 -13.95 -13.46
CA THR A 178 -15.87 -12.70 -13.71
C THR A 178 -15.81 -11.84 -12.46
N ARG A 179 -16.91 -11.70 -11.73
CA ARG A 179 -16.92 -11.01 -10.42
C ARG A 179 -15.97 -11.64 -9.43
N GLN A 180 -15.92 -12.97 -9.35
CA GLN A 180 -14.98 -13.71 -8.50
C GLN A 180 -13.52 -13.47 -8.92
N LYS A 181 -13.21 -13.31 -10.21
CA LYS A 181 -11.87 -12.95 -10.66
C LYS A 181 -11.45 -11.58 -10.12
N PHE A 182 -12.31 -10.56 -10.26
CA PHE A 182 -12.04 -9.23 -9.72
C PHE A 182 -11.97 -9.19 -8.20
N ALA A 183 -12.79 -9.99 -7.51
CA ALA A 183 -12.80 -10.07 -6.06
C ALA A 183 -11.45 -10.54 -5.47
N ARG A 184 -10.64 -11.30 -6.21
CA ARG A 184 -9.32 -11.74 -5.74
C ARG A 184 -8.32 -10.60 -5.58
N ASP A 185 -8.49 -9.54 -6.36
CA ASP A 185 -7.61 -8.38 -6.40
C ASP A 185 -8.38 -7.10 -6.02
N GLU A 186 -9.45 -7.21 -5.21
CA GLU A 186 -10.32 -6.08 -4.87
C GLU A 186 -9.62 -4.97 -4.08
N GLN A 187 -8.46 -5.26 -3.48
CA GLN A 187 -7.63 -4.30 -2.76
C GLN A 187 -6.76 -3.43 -3.69
N MET A 188 -6.67 -3.78 -4.97
CA MET A 188 -5.85 -3.06 -5.93
C MET A 188 -6.51 -1.75 -6.36
N MET A 189 -5.74 -0.67 -6.26
CA MET A 189 -6.09 0.65 -6.75
C MET A 189 -5.44 0.86 -8.12
N LEU A 190 -6.22 1.34 -9.08
CA LEU A 190 -5.68 1.98 -10.27
C LEU A 190 -5.47 3.46 -9.98
N LEU A 191 -4.34 4.00 -10.40
CA LEU A 191 -4.06 5.42 -10.26
C LEU A 191 -3.25 5.96 -11.42
N CYS A 192 -3.30 7.28 -11.59
CA CYS A 192 -2.36 7.99 -12.43
C CYS A 192 -2.06 9.38 -11.87
N GLY A 193 -0.95 9.96 -12.29
CA GLY A 193 -0.61 11.32 -11.89
C GLY A 193 0.80 11.75 -12.27
N PRO A 194 1.10 13.06 -12.23
CA PRO A 194 2.43 13.58 -12.46
C PRO A 194 3.34 13.31 -11.26
N VAL A 195 4.59 13.00 -11.55
CA VAL A 195 5.66 12.78 -10.57
C VAL A 195 6.22 14.14 -10.13
N LEU A 196 6.17 14.40 -8.83
CA LEU A 196 6.60 15.64 -8.22
C LEU A 196 8.04 15.57 -7.70
N ALA A 197 8.45 14.39 -7.24
CA ALA A 197 9.77 14.11 -6.71
C ALA A 197 10.09 12.62 -6.84
N VAL A 198 11.39 12.31 -6.92
CA VAL A 198 11.91 10.93 -6.87
C VAL A 198 13.13 10.95 -5.99
N GLU A 199 13.22 10.00 -5.08
CA GLU A 199 14.35 9.84 -4.17
C GLU A 199 14.72 8.36 -4.00
N GLU A 200 15.99 8.10 -3.76
CA GLU A 200 16.48 6.78 -3.38
C GLU A 200 16.68 6.74 -1.86
N ARG A 201 16.17 5.69 -1.22
CA ARG A 201 16.30 5.49 0.22
C ARG A 201 16.95 4.15 0.52
N ARG A 202 18.07 4.19 1.26
CA ARG A 202 18.83 2.99 1.64
C ARG A 202 18.29 2.38 2.93
N HIS A 203 18.13 1.06 2.96
CA HIS A 203 17.57 0.37 4.13
C HIS A 203 18.56 0.25 5.30
N GLY A 204 19.86 0.42 5.05
CA GLY A 204 20.90 0.10 6.03
C GLY A 204 21.11 -1.41 6.20
N PHE A 205 20.69 -2.21 5.22
CA PHE A 205 20.82 -3.67 5.21
C PHE A 205 21.40 -4.14 3.88
N ARG A 206 22.60 -4.72 3.88
CA ARG A 206 23.25 -5.38 2.71
C ARG A 206 23.13 -4.57 1.41
N ASP A 207 23.37 -3.27 1.48
CA ASP A 207 23.29 -2.30 0.37
C ASP A 207 21.94 -2.22 -0.37
N THR A 208 20.88 -2.78 0.22
CA THR A 208 19.53 -2.71 -0.33
C THR A 208 18.94 -1.30 -0.22
N LEU A 209 18.14 -0.94 -1.21
CA LEU A 209 17.48 0.36 -1.31
C LEU A 209 16.16 0.23 -2.06
N CYS A 210 15.31 1.24 -1.89
CA CYS A 210 14.11 1.44 -2.69
C CYS A 210 14.10 2.86 -3.28
N MET A 211 13.31 3.04 -4.32
CA MET A 211 12.93 4.35 -4.83
C MET A 211 11.58 4.75 -4.25
N VAL A 212 11.44 6.03 -3.92
CA VAL A 212 10.18 6.65 -3.54
C VAL A 212 9.87 7.75 -4.53
N ALA A 213 8.74 7.63 -5.23
CA ALA A 213 8.26 8.64 -6.17
C ALA A 213 6.98 9.26 -5.65
N THR A 214 7.03 10.54 -5.30
CA THR A 214 5.85 11.29 -4.88
C THR A 214 5.07 11.74 -6.10
N ILE A 215 3.79 11.40 -6.18
CA ILE A 215 2.89 11.79 -7.27
C ILE A 215 1.76 12.68 -6.76
N ALA A 216 1.17 13.48 -7.65
CA ALA A 216 -0.08 14.18 -7.35
C ALA A 216 -1.29 13.30 -7.70
N THR A 217 -2.25 13.21 -6.78
CA THR A 217 -3.54 12.54 -6.95
C THR A 217 -4.69 13.49 -6.56
N GLU A 218 -5.93 13.09 -6.81
CA GLU A 218 -7.12 13.84 -6.39
C GLU A 218 -7.30 13.92 -4.86
N MET A 219 -6.63 13.04 -4.11
CA MET A 219 -6.61 13.02 -2.65
C MET A 219 -5.49 13.88 -2.03
N GLY A 220 -4.55 14.35 -2.84
CA GLY A 220 -3.33 14.99 -2.37
C GLY A 220 -2.08 14.30 -2.95
N HIS A 221 -1.00 14.25 -2.19
CA HIS A 221 0.20 13.55 -2.64
C HIS A 221 0.16 12.07 -2.24
N LEU A 222 0.83 11.21 -3.01
CA LEU A 222 1.02 9.80 -2.70
C LEU A 222 2.46 9.39 -3.00
N ASP A 223 3.10 8.69 -2.06
CA ASP A 223 4.42 8.11 -2.27
C ASP A 223 4.29 6.69 -2.87
N LEU A 224 4.80 6.51 -4.08
CA LEU A 224 4.95 5.19 -4.71
C LEU A 224 6.30 4.60 -4.31
N VAL A 225 6.29 3.42 -3.69
CA VAL A 225 7.48 2.70 -3.24
C VAL A 225 7.80 1.60 -4.24
N LEU A 226 8.94 1.69 -4.93
CA LEU A 226 9.28 0.76 -6.00
C LEU A 226 10.78 0.50 -6.07
N SER A 227 11.17 -0.60 -6.72
CA SER A 227 12.57 -0.83 -7.07
C SER A 227 12.84 -0.35 -8.49
N ALA A 228 14.08 0.04 -8.76
CA ALA A 228 14.52 0.43 -10.10
C ALA A 228 14.26 -0.66 -11.16
N LYS A 229 14.19 -1.94 -10.76
CA LYS A 229 13.91 -3.07 -11.66
C LYS A 229 12.47 -3.09 -12.18
N GLN A 230 11.54 -2.41 -11.51
CA GLN A 230 10.14 -2.31 -11.95
C GLN A 230 9.94 -1.26 -13.05
N LEU A 231 10.99 -0.48 -13.35
CA LEU A 231 10.91 0.62 -14.31
C LEU A 231 11.43 0.18 -15.68
N ALA A 232 10.57 0.26 -16.70
CA ALA A 232 10.99 0.07 -18.09
C ALA A 232 11.83 1.25 -18.62
N LYS A 233 11.69 2.43 -18.01
CA LYS A 233 12.48 3.64 -18.32
C LYS A 233 12.66 4.51 -17.07
N PRO A 234 13.63 5.44 -17.07
CA PRO A 234 13.90 6.29 -15.92
C PRO A 234 12.66 7.05 -15.45
N LEU A 235 12.41 7.00 -14.14
CA LEU A 235 11.37 7.78 -13.47
C LEU A 235 12.00 9.05 -12.91
N GLN A 236 11.46 10.21 -13.30
CA GLN A 236 11.98 11.51 -12.86
C GLN A 236 10.84 12.49 -12.58
N LYS A 237 11.17 13.59 -11.89
CA LYS A 237 10.24 14.70 -11.72
C LYS A 237 9.73 15.19 -13.08
N GLY A 238 8.42 15.38 -13.20
CA GLY A 238 7.75 15.77 -14.44
C GLY A 238 7.28 14.60 -15.30
N SER A 239 7.77 13.37 -15.06
CA SER A 239 7.17 12.17 -15.63
C SER A 239 5.71 12.05 -15.21
N TYR A 240 4.96 11.25 -15.96
CA TYR A 240 3.59 10.88 -15.65
C TYR A 240 3.51 9.38 -15.44
N VAL A 241 2.80 8.92 -14.42
CA VAL A 241 2.69 7.49 -14.14
C VAL A 241 1.26 7.01 -14.20
N VAL A 242 1.12 5.74 -14.54
CA VAL A 242 -0.10 4.95 -14.37
C VAL A 242 0.30 3.69 -13.62
N ALA A 243 -0.41 3.36 -12.54
CA ALA A 243 -0.05 2.23 -11.71
C ALA A 243 -1.28 1.44 -11.26
N SER A 244 -1.06 0.14 -11.07
CA SER A 244 -1.91 -0.71 -10.24
C SER A 244 -1.15 -0.99 -8.96
N CYS A 245 -1.69 -0.59 -7.80
CA CYS A 245 -0.98 -0.65 -6.53
C CYS A 245 -1.88 -1.04 -5.36
N VAL A 246 -1.28 -1.59 -4.31
CA VAL A 246 -1.89 -1.65 -2.98
C VAL A 246 -1.52 -0.39 -2.20
N VAL A 247 -2.49 0.21 -1.51
CA VAL A 247 -2.25 1.37 -0.65
C VAL A 247 -2.10 0.89 0.80
N SER A 248 -1.03 1.33 1.44
CA SER A 248 -0.73 1.12 2.84
C SER A 248 -0.92 2.45 3.58
N ALA A 249 -1.65 2.42 4.68
CA ALA A 249 -1.96 3.60 5.48
C ALA A 249 -1.61 3.33 6.95
N ASP A 250 -1.09 4.35 7.62
CA ASP A 250 -0.89 4.37 9.06
C ASP A 250 -1.69 5.52 9.66
N VAL A 251 -2.44 5.27 10.72
CA VAL A 251 -3.28 6.29 11.35
C VAL A 251 -2.42 7.13 12.27
N LEU A 252 -2.46 8.43 12.08
CA LEU A 252 -1.79 9.39 12.95
C LEU A 252 -2.67 9.62 14.17
N THR A 253 -2.22 9.14 15.32
CA THR A 253 -2.81 9.44 16.63
C THR A 253 -2.03 10.59 17.25
N ASP A 254 -2.74 11.67 17.62
CA ASP A 254 -2.18 12.82 18.34
C ASP A 254 -1.65 12.46 19.74
#